data_AF-A0A7T8I298-F1
#
_entry.id   AF-A0A7T8I298-F1
#
_cell.length_a   1.000
_cell.length_b   1.000
_cell.length_c   1.000
_cell.angle_alpha   90.00
_cell.angle_beta   90.00
_cell.angle_gamma   90.00
#
_symmetry.space_group_name_H-M   'P 1'
#
loop_
_entity.id
_entity.type
_entity.pdbx_description
1 polymer ?
#
loop_
_entity_poly.entity_id
_entity_poly.type
_entity_poly.pdbx_seq_one_letter_code
_entity_poly.pdbx_strand_id
1 'polypeptide(L)'
;FADIGDIVRGRDLYLGYNRKEKARRDKLEENLKKFFQNIDEKLPLKAKNYYKNDDKDPYYYKLREDWWTVNRDQVWKAMTCSEDLKNSSYFRPTCIDGQSGAQARNQCRCEKKSGTSGDGDVTIVPTYFDYVPQYLR
;
A
#
# COMPACT_ATOMS: atom_id res chain seq x y z
N PHE A 1 -3.96 -6.79 0.56
CA PHE A 1 -2.95 -5.75 0.76
C PHE A 1 -2.08 -5.60 -0.47
N ALA A 2 -1.33 -6.63 -0.88
CA ALA A 2 -0.48 -6.58 -2.08
C ALA A 2 -1.27 -6.24 -3.36
N ASP A 3 -2.43 -6.87 -3.60
CA ASP A 3 -3.27 -6.54 -4.77
C ASP A 3 -3.82 -5.11 -4.73
N ILE A 4 -4.17 -4.59 -3.55
CA ILE A 4 -4.56 -3.17 -3.40
C ILE A 4 -3.38 -2.27 -3.77
N GLY A 5 -2.17 -2.61 -3.33
CA GLY A 5 -0.95 -1.90 -3.70
C GLY A 5 -0.71 -1.92 -5.21
N ASP A 6 -0.94 -3.05 -5.88
CA ASP A 6 -0.83 -3.14 -7.34
C ASP A 6 -1.89 -2.33 -8.07
N ILE A 7 -3.14 -2.32 -7.59
CA ILE A 7 -4.20 -1.49 -8.15
C ILE A 7 -3.81 0.00 -8.03
N VAL A 8 -3.41 0.44 -6.83
CA VAL A 8 -3.01 1.84 -6.58
C VAL A 8 -1.82 2.23 -7.44
N ARG A 9 -0.85 1.33 -7.65
CA ARG A 9 0.36 1.58 -8.45
C ARG A 9 0.18 1.37 -9.95
N GLY A 10 -0.98 0.89 -10.40
CA GLY A 10 -1.21 0.56 -11.81
C GLY A 10 -0.43 -0.67 -12.31
N ARG A 11 -0.10 -1.60 -11.40
CA ARG A 11 0.63 -2.85 -11.67
C ARG A 11 -0.26 -4.11 -11.63
N ASP A 12 -1.54 -3.95 -11.37
CA ASP A 12 -2.49 -5.07 -11.30
C ASP A 12 -2.77 -5.63 -12.70
N LEU A 13 -2.55 -6.93 -12.88
CA LEU A 13 -2.67 -7.66 -14.14
C LEU A 13 -4.11 -8.11 -14.44
N TYR A 14 -5.04 -7.92 -13.51
CA TYR A 14 -6.42 -8.35 -13.68
C TYR A 14 -7.21 -7.42 -14.61
N LEU A 15 -7.48 -7.90 -15.83
CA LEU A 15 -8.17 -7.13 -16.88
C LEU A 15 -9.71 -7.23 -16.86
N GLY A 16 -10.30 -8.00 -15.96
CA GLY A 16 -11.75 -8.25 -15.92
C GLY A 16 -12.21 -9.36 -16.87
N TYR A 17 -13.10 -10.22 -16.39
CA TYR A 17 -13.56 -11.40 -17.11
C TYR A 17 -14.65 -11.09 -18.14
N ASN A 18 -15.48 -10.08 -17.87
CA ASN A 18 -16.59 -9.68 -18.74
C ASN A 18 -16.62 -8.17 -19.00
N ARG A 19 -17.51 -7.72 -19.90
CA ARG A 19 -17.62 -6.29 -20.28
C ARG A 19 -17.96 -5.38 -19.09
N LYS A 20 -18.82 -5.85 -18.18
CA LYS A 20 -19.24 -5.06 -17.01
C LYS A 20 -18.07 -4.81 -16.05
N GLU A 21 -17.24 -5.82 -15.87
CA GLU A 21 -16.06 -5.72 -15.02
C GLU A 21 -14.95 -4.86 -15.64
N LYS A 22 -14.68 -5.06 -16.94
CA LYS A 22 -13.78 -4.19 -17.72
C LYS A 22 -14.15 -2.71 -17.55
N ALA A 23 -15.42 -2.37 -17.76
CA ALA A 23 -15.90 -1.00 -17.59
C ALA A 23 -15.74 -0.45 -16.16
N ARG A 24 -15.88 -1.30 -15.12
CA ARG A 24 -15.62 -0.89 -13.73
C ARG A 24 -14.13 -0.62 -13.49
N ARG A 25 -13.25 -1.41 -14.10
CA ARG A 25 -11.79 -1.25 -14.01
C ARG A 25 -11.32 0.01 -14.71
N ASP A 26 -11.82 0.26 -15.92
CA ASP A 26 -11.53 1.48 -16.67
C ASP A 26 -11.95 2.72 -15.87
N LYS A 27 -13.15 2.69 -15.26
CA LYS A 27 -13.62 3.78 -14.39
C LYS A 27 -12.76 3.96 -13.14
N LEU A 28 -12.29 2.85 -12.53
CA LEU A 28 -11.39 2.91 -11.38
C LEU A 28 -10.05 3.54 -11.76
N GLU A 29 -9.45 3.12 -12.88
CA GLU A 29 -8.18 3.66 -13.36
C GLU A 29 -8.30 5.13 -13.76
N GLU A 30 -9.41 5.53 -14.37
CA GLU A 30 -9.69 6.95 -14.68
C GLU A 30 -9.76 7.80 -13.40
N ASN A 31 -10.40 7.29 -12.35
CA ASN A 31 -10.47 7.98 -11.06
C ASN A 31 -9.10 8.07 -10.38
N LEU A 32 -8.31 7.00 -10.40
CA LEU A 32 -6.95 7.01 -9.87
C LEU A 32 -6.07 8.02 -10.63
N LYS A 33 -6.16 8.03 -11.96
CA LYS A 33 -5.45 9.01 -12.79
C LYS A 33 -5.81 10.45 -12.42
N LYS A 34 -7.10 10.77 -12.28
CA LYS A 34 -7.56 12.11 -11.85
C LYS A 34 -7.06 12.45 -10.44
N PHE A 35 -7.06 11.49 -9.52
CA PHE A 35 -6.56 11.68 -8.17
C PHE A 35 -5.07 12.02 -8.15
N PHE A 36 -4.24 11.25 -8.88
CA PHE A 36 -2.80 11.48 -8.95
C PHE A 36 -2.43 12.73 -9.76
N GLN A 37 -3.21 13.08 -10.78
CA GLN A 37 -3.10 14.38 -11.45
C GLN A 37 -3.29 15.53 -10.45
N ASN A 38 -4.34 15.48 -9.62
CA ASN A 38 -4.60 16.51 -8.61
C ASN A 38 -3.49 16.59 -7.54
N ILE A 39 -2.85 15.46 -7.21
CA ILE A 39 -1.68 15.44 -6.32
C ILE A 39 -0.51 16.14 -7.02
N ASP A 40 -0.17 15.71 -8.24
CA ASP A 40 0.93 16.26 -9.02
C ASP A 40 0.79 17.77 -9.18
N GLU A 41 -0.39 18.27 -9.53
CA GLU A 41 -0.70 19.71 -9.66
C GLU A 41 -0.45 20.51 -8.38
N LYS A 42 -0.61 19.89 -7.20
CA LYS A 42 -0.38 20.51 -5.88
C LYS A 42 1.06 20.37 -5.37
N LEU A 43 1.90 19.58 -6.03
CA LEU A 43 3.29 19.42 -5.62
C LEU A 43 4.10 20.71 -5.83
N PRO A 44 5.10 20.99 -4.97
CA PRO A 44 6.05 22.07 -5.21
C PRO A 44 6.86 21.80 -6.47
N LEU A 45 7.34 22.85 -7.14
CA LEU A 45 8.02 22.75 -8.45
C LEU A 45 9.19 21.75 -8.45
N LYS A 46 9.97 21.71 -7.36
CA LYS A 46 11.07 20.75 -7.19
C LYS A 46 10.59 19.30 -7.24
N ALA A 47 9.47 18.99 -6.58
CA ALA A 47 8.90 17.64 -6.58
C ALA A 47 8.26 17.32 -7.93
N LYS A 48 7.54 18.26 -8.55
CA LYS A 48 7.03 18.12 -9.92
C LYS A 48 8.14 17.74 -10.89
N ASN A 49 9.28 18.44 -10.84
CA ASN A 49 10.44 18.14 -11.69
C ASN A 49 11.04 16.75 -11.42
N TYR A 50 10.96 16.24 -10.20
CA TYR A 50 11.43 14.89 -9.86
C TYR A 50 10.51 13.78 -10.41
N TYR A 51 9.20 14.03 -10.46
CA TYR A 51 8.20 13.10 -11.01
C TYR A 51 7.94 13.29 -12.50
N LYS A 52 8.47 14.36 -13.09
CA LYS A 52 8.43 14.59 -14.52
C LYS A 52 9.28 13.52 -15.21
N ASN A 53 8.65 12.63 -15.95
CA ASN A 53 9.34 11.76 -16.90
C ASN A 53 9.54 12.50 -18.22
N ASP A 54 10.64 12.23 -18.92
CA ASP A 54 10.95 12.78 -20.25
C ASP A 54 9.90 12.37 -21.29
N ASP A 55 9.34 11.17 -21.11
CA ASP A 55 8.10 10.75 -21.76
C ASP A 55 6.93 11.06 -20.83
N LYS A 56 5.91 11.77 -21.33
CA LYS A 56 4.69 12.10 -20.59
C LYS A 56 3.99 10.83 -20.11
N ASP A 57 4.40 10.27 -18.97
CA ASP A 57 3.74 9.16 -18.31
C ASP A 57 2.35 9.63 -17.86
N PRO A 58 1.28 9.27 -18.60
CA PRO A 58 -0.05 9.77 -18.28
C PRO A 58 -0.66 9.01 -17.09
N TYR A 59 0.07 8.06 -16.50
CA TYR A 59 -0.37 7.20 -15.41
C TYR A 59 0.35 7.50 -14.09
N TYR A 60 1.37 8.37 -14.09
CA TYR A 60 2.06 8.82 -12.87
C TYR A 60 2.71 7.69 -12.07
N TYR A 61 3.25 6.65 -12.72
CA TYR A 61 3.70 5.41 -12.06
C TYR A 61 4.68 5.67 -10.91
N LYS A 62 5.68 6.52 -11.13
CA LYS A 62 6.67 6.89 -10.10
C LYS A 62 6.02 7.55 -8.87
N LEU A 63 5.09 8.48 -9.09
CA LEU A 63 4.36 9.14 -8.01
C LEU A 63 3.45 8.16 -7.27
N ARG A 64 2.79 7.24 -7.98
CA ARG A 64 1.95 6.19 -7.37
C ARG A 64 2.76 5.24 -6.51
N GLU A 65 3.95 4.85 -6.94
CA GLU A 65 4.87 3.98 -6.21
C GLU A 65 5.38 4.62 -4.91
N ASP A 66 5.82 5.88 -5.00
CA ASP A 66 6.28 6.64 -3.83
C ASP A 66 5.11 6.90 -2.86
N TRP A 67 3.92 7.23 -3.38
CA TRP A 67 2.72 7.39 -2.57
C TRP A 67 2.36 6.11 -1.82
N TRP A 68 2.38 4.96 -2.49
CA TRP A 68 2.13 3.68 -1.81
C TRP A 68 3.16 3.43 -0.72
N THR A 69 4.45 3.60 -1.02
CA THR A 69 5.55 3.34 -0.07
C THR A 69 5.43 4.16 1.21
N VAL A 70 5.00 5.42 1.11
CA VAL A 70 4.84 6.32 2.26
C VAL A 70 3.55 6.08 3.05
N ASN A 71 2.49 5.53 2.43
CA ASN A 71 1.16 5.40 3.06
C ASN A 71 0.75 3.94 3.37
N ARG A 72 1.57 2.95 2.99
CA ARG A 72 1.24 1.52 3.12
C ARG A 72 0.99 1.06 4.56
N ASP A 73 1.63 1.70 5.54
CA ASP A 73 1.42 1.46 6.98
C ASP A 73 0.02 1.87 7.43
N GLN A 74 -0.46 3.03 6.98
CA GLN A 74 -1.82 3.51 7.24
C GLN A 74 -2.86 2.62 6.57
N VAL A 75 -2.60 2.18 5.33
CA VAL A 75 -3.46 1.22 4.63
C VAL A 75 -3.51 -0.12 5.39
N TRP A 76 -2.38 -0.62 5.88
CA TRP A 76 -2.35 -1.83 6.69
C TRP A 76 -3.13 -1.67 7.99
N LYS A 77 -2.97 -0.53 8.69
CA LYS A 77 -3.74 -0.19 9.89
C LYS A 77 -5.24 -0.22 9.59
N ALA A 78 -5.68 0.43 8.51
CA ALA A 78 -7.09 0.42 8.12
C ALA A 78 -7.60 -1.00 7.78
N MET A 79 -6.82 -1.80 7.06
CA MET A 79 -7.19 -3.18 6.71
C MET A 79 -7.35 -4.10 7.93
N THR A 80 -6.59 -3.83 8.98
CA THR A 80 -6.51 -4.69 10.17
C THR A 80 -7.31 -4.15 11.35
N CYS A 81 -8.13 -3.12 11.18
CA CYS A 81 -8.80 -2.46 12.31
C CYS A 81 -9.97 -3.23 12.92
N SER A 82 -10.46 -4.30 12.27
CA SER A 82 -11.60 -5.07 12.76
C SER A 82 -11.32 -5.71 14.13
N GLU A 83 -12.35 -5.76 14.99
CA GLU A 83 -12.31 -6.48 16.27
C GLU A 83 -12.16 -7.99 16.05
N ASP A 84 -12.65 -8.53 14.93
CA ASP A 84 -12.49 -9.94 14.57
C ASP A 84 -11.00 -10.35 14.47
N LEU A 85 -10.13 -9.38 14.18
CA LEU A 85 -8.69 -9.60 14.05
C LEU A 85 -7.94 -9.43 15.37
N LYS A 86 -8.62 -9.08 16.47
CA LYS A 86 -7.97 -8.75 17.76
C LYS A 86 -7.04 -9.83 18.30
N ASN A 87 -7.31 -11.10 18.01
CA ASN A 87 -6.44 -12.21 18.42
C ASN A 87 -5.72 -12.87 17.23
N SER A 88 -5.82 -12.28 16.04
CA SER A 88 -5.15 -12.78 14.83
C SER A 88 -3.68 -12.38 14.79
N SER A 89 -2.88 -13.24 14.16
CA SER A 89 -1.46 -13.01 13.96
C SER A 89 -1.04 -13.18 12.51
N TYR A 90 -0.01 -12.44 12.10
CA TYR A 90 0.67 -12.69 10.84
C TYR A 90 1.62 -13.87 11.00
N PHE A 91 1.48 -14.87 10.14
CA PHE A 91 2.12 -16.18 10.30
C PHE A 91 3.66 -16.14 10.22
N ARG A 92 4.25 -15.17 9.52
CA ARG A 92 5.71 -15.05 9.41
C ARG A 92 6.31 -14.26 10.58
N PRO A 93 7.45 -14.70 11.15
CA PRO A 93 8.20 -13.94 12.13
C PRO A 93 8.77 -12.69 11.47
N THR A 94 8.25 -11.52 11.81
CA THR A 94 8.42 -10.27 11.03
C THR A 94 8.52 -9.02 11.89
N CYS A 95 8.26 -9.13 13.20
CA CYS A 95 8.43 -8.03 14.14
C CYS A 95 9.82 -8.05 14.76
N ILE A 96 10.24 -6.89 15.28
CA ILE A 96 11.51 -6.71 15.99
C ILE A 96 11.20 -6.38 17.44
N ASP A 97 11.18 -7.39 18.32
CA ASP A 97 10.94 -7.23 19.76
C ASP A 97 12.19 -7.51 20.63
N GLY A 98 13.37 -7.65 20.00
CA GLY A 98 14.61 -8.00 20.70
C GLY A 98 14.79 -9.50 20.91
N GLN A 99 13.83 -10.33 20.50
CA GLN A 99 13.94 -11.78 20.42
C GLN A 99 13.87 -12.25 18.96
N SER A 100 14.53 -13.36 18.64
CA SER A 100 14.43 -13.96 17.31
C SER A 100 13.05 -14.61 17.17
N GLY A 101 12.28 -14.25 16.13
CA GLY A 101 11.04 -14.96 15.78
C GLY A 101 9.72 -14.27 16.14
N ALA A 102 9.75 -12.98 16.49
CA ALA A 102 8.54 -12.25 16.88
C ALA A 102 7.50 -12.17 15.75
N GLN A 103 6.28 -12.60 16.06
CA GLN A 103 5.15 -12.52 15.16
C GLN A 103 4.38 -11.22 15.37
N ALA A 104 3.76 -10.71 14.31
CA ALA A 104 2.79 -9.62 14.40
C ALA A 104 1.51 -10.17 15.01
N ARG A 105 1.28 -9.92 16.29
CA ARG A 105 0.09 -10.36 17.04
C ARG A 105 -0.95 -9.25 17.07
N ASN A 106 -2.09 -9.51 17.70
CA ASN A 106 -3.15 -8.55 17.99
C ASN A 106 -3.49 -7.63 16.81
N GLN A 107 -4.35 -8.11 15.90
CA GLN A 107 -4.67 -7.49 14.62
C GLN A 107 -3.58 -7.61 13.56
N CYS A 108 -2.74 -8.65 13.63
CA CYS A 108 -1.66 -8.84 12.66
C CYS A 108 -0.74 -7.61 12.57
N ARG A 109 -0.40 -7.01 13.71
CA ARG A 109 0.43 -5.79 13.81
C ARG A 109 1.67 -6.05 14.63
N CYS A 110 2.76 -5.37 14.28
CA CYS A 110 3.90 -5.27 15.17
C CYS A 110 3.65 -4.12 16.15
N GLU A 111 3.83 -4.39 17.43
CA GLU A 111 3.87 -3.34 18.44
C GLU A 111 5.13 -2.48 18.24
N LYS A 112 5.04 -1.17 18.53
CA LYS A 112 6.23 -0.33 18.64
C LYS A 112 7.07 -0.80 19.84
N LYS A 113 8.39 -0.66 19.75
CA LYS A 113 9.31 -0.96 20.88
C LYS A 113 8.83 -0.28 22.17
N SER A 114 8.97 -1.00 23.28
CA SER A 114 8.68 -0.49 24.64
C SER A 114 9.32 0.88 24.87
N GLY A 115 8.52 1.89 25.21
CA GLY A 115 8.98 3.25 25.58
C GLY A 115 8.39 4.40 24.75
N THR A 116 7.61 4.13 23.70
CA THR A 116 6.81 5.16 23.01
C THR A 116 5.34 5.04 23.39
N SER A 117 4.79 6.07 24.03
CA SER A 117 3.38 6.13 24.40
C SER A 117 2.50 6.18 23.14
N GLY A 118 1.54 5.25 23.02
CA GLY A 118 0.55 5.21 21.95
C GLY A 118 0.08 3.79 21.68
N ASP A 119 -1.12 3.46 22.12
CA ASP A 119 -1.77 2.17 21.87
C ASP A 119 -2.02 2.01 20.35
N GLY A 120 -1.54 0.93 19.73
CA GLY A 120 -2.01 0.50 18.41
C GLY A 120 -1.52 1.25 17.16
N ASP A 121 -0.42 2.02 17.23
CA ASP A 121 0.15 2.64 16.01
C ASP A 121 1.00 1.66 15.20
N VAL A 122 0.48 1.25 14.05
CA VAL A 122 1.21 0.47 13.03
C VAL A 122 2.28 1.35 12.41
N THR A 123 3.54 1.16 12.78
CA THR A 123 4.69 1.69 12.02
C THR A 123 5.41 0.64 11.20
N ILE A 124 5.11 -0.64 11.43
CA ILE A 124 5.74 -1.75 10.73
C ILE A 124 4.63 -2.61 10.13
N VAL A 125 4.58 -2.65 8.80
CA VAL A 125 3.77 -3.62 8.07
C VAL A 125 4.55 -4.94 8.07
N PRO A 126 3.98 -6.03 8.62
CA PRO A 126 4.71 -7.29 8.79
C PRO A 126 4.91 -8.07 7.48
N THR A 127 4.48 -7.54 6.33
CA THR A 127 4.61 -8.21 5.04
C THR A 127 5.29 -7.32 4.00
N TYR A 128 5.98 -7.96 3.06
CA TYR A 128 6.56 -7.33 1.86
C TYR A 128 5.96 -7.90 0.57
N PHE A 129 4.82 -8.60 0.65
CA PHE A 129 4.17 -9.15 -0.55
C PHE A 129 3.77 -8.06 -1.54
N ASP A 130 3.51 -6.84 -1.10
CA ASP A 130 3.32 -5.69 -1.98
C ASP A 130 4.58 -5.30 -2.77
N TYR A 131 5.75 -5.85 -2.47
CA TYR A 131 6.96 -5.70 -3.28
C TYR A 131 7.33 -6.97 -4.07
N VAL A 132 6.46 -7.99 -4.06
CA VAL A 132 6.61 -9.21 -4.87
C VAL A 132 5.75 -9.09 -6.14
N PRO A 133 6.29 -9.37 -7.34
CA PRO A 133 5.51 -9.37 -8.59
C PRO A 133 4.23 -10.19 -8.48
N GLN A 134 3.11 -9.67 -8.98
CA GLN A 134 1.79 -10.31 -8.79
C GLN A 134 1.73 -11.78 -9.19
N TYR A 135 2.37 -12.14 -10.30
CA TYR A 135 2.40 -13.50 -10.79
C TYR A 135 3.07 -14.51 -9.83
N LEU A 136 3.93 -14.05 -8.92
CA LEU A 136 4.70 -14.89 -7.98
C LEU A 136 4.09 -14.95 -6.58
N ARG A 137 2.98 -14.23 -6.33
CA ARG A 137 2.33 -14.18 -5.01
C ARG A 137 1.38 -15.36 -4.82
#